data_AF-A0A2H0YDY6-F1
#
_entry.id   AF-A0A2H0YDY6-F1
#
_cell.length_a   1.000
_cell.length_b   1.000
_cell.length_c   1.000
_cell.angle_alpha   90.00
_cell.angle_beta   90.00
_cell.angle_gamma   90.00
#
_symmetry.space_group_name_H-M   'P 1'
#
loop_
_entity.id
_entity.type
_entity.pdbx_description
1 polymer ?
#
loop_
_entity_poly.entity_id
_entity_poly.type
_entity_poly.pdbx_seq_one_letter_code
_entity_poly.pdbx_strand_id
1 'polypeptide(L)'
;MKEEVWSFLLGQEDRFQEVSSESLNRLVNEEGSQVFPQLGGKVILAALVHMRCEHEKPKQVKRIEFRRCRLTKDGFPDPAFKERRKQIIAEIASIQPQKLGYPNVVDASQRFKERRFQNEFSWTPSVSMVQQLSAMIHEKTKGALGSREIMYQILQLTATA
;
A
#
# COMPACT_ATOMS: atom_id res chain seq x y z
N MET A 1 2.62 22.19 -6.71
CA MET A 1 2.72 21.16 -5.65
C MET A 1 2.51 19.80 -6.31
N LYS A 2 3.40 18.84 -6.11
CA LYS A 2 3.39 17.56 -6.82
C LYS A 2 3.31 16.42 -5.80
N GLU A 3 2.57 15.37 -6.12
CA GLU A 3 2.59 14.12 -5.37
C GLU A 3 3.39 13.08 -6.14
N GLU A 4 4.21 12.31 -5.42
CA GLU A 4 4.99 11.22 -5.98
C GLU A 4 4.69 9.93 -5.22
N VAL A 5 4.70 8.81 -5.92
CA VAL A 5 4.49 7.50 -5.30
C VAL A 5 5.79 6.73 -5.36
N TRP A 6 6.32 6.39 -4.19
CA TRP A 6 7.47 5.50 -4.07
C TRP A 6 6.97 4.12 -3.69
N SER A 7 7.45 3.11 -4.41
CA SER A 7 7.01 1.73 -4.21
C SER A 7 8.18 0.89 -3.70
N PHE A 8 7.95 0.16 -2.63
CA PHE A 8 8.92 -0.74 -2.00
C PHE A 8 8.33 -2.15 -1.95
N LEU A 9 9.15 -3.14 -2.27
CA LEU A 9 8.76 -4.55 -2.24
C LEU A 9 9.35 -5.20 -0.99
N LEU A 10 8.56 -5.96 -0.25
CA LEU A 10 9.10 -6.83 0.78
C LEU A 10 9.64 -8.10 0.12
N GLY A 11 10.94 -8.29 0.20
CA GLY A 11 11.64 -9.47 -0.30
C GLY A 11 11.53 -10.66 0.67
N GLN A 12 12.29 -11.71 0.37
CA GLN A 12 12.47 -12.83 1.30
C GLN A 12 13.25 -12.33 2.54
N GLU A 13 12.95 -12.88 3.72
CA GLU A 13 13.50 -12.46 5.03
C GLU A 13 12.97 -11.14 5.61
N ASP A 14 11.76 -10.71 5.23
CA ASP A 14 11.14 -9.50 5.81
C ASP A 14 11.97 -8.21 5.63
N ARG A 15 12.73 -8.15 4.54
CA ARG A 15 13.53 -6.98 4.15
C ARG A 15 12.90 -6.25 2.99
N PHE A 16 12.75 -4.93 3.13
CA PHE A 16 12.33 -4.11 2.01
C PHE A 16 13.47 -3.96 0.99
N GLN A 17 13.10 -4.06 -0.27
CA GLN A 17 13.95 -3.81 -1.42
C GLN A 17 13.36 -2.67 -2.24
N GLU A 18 14.23 -1.74 -2.63
CA GLU A 18 13.85 -0.74 -3.60
C GLU A 18 13.81 -1.40 -4.96
N VAL A 19 12.64 -1.34 -5.59
CA VAL A 19 12.45 -1.77 -6.96
C VAL A 19 12.19 -0.52 -7.78
N SER A 20 12.47 -0.56 -9.09
CA SER A 20 12.06 0.50 -10.02
C SER A 20 10.63 0.94 -9.69
N SER A 21 10.48 2.18 -9.23
CA SER A 21 9.18 2.70 -8.80
C SER A 21 8.19 2.62 -9.94
N GLU A 22 8.63 2.80 -11.19
CA GLU A 22 7.79 2.64 -12.37
C GLU A 22 7.35 1.19 -12.58
N SER A 23 8.28 0.22 -12.53
CA SER A 23 7.95 -1.20 -12.74
C SER A 23 7.04 -1.77 -11.65
N LEU A 24 7.29 -1.39 -10.39
CA LEU A 24 6.48 -1.85 -9.26
C LEU A 24 5.15 -1.10 -9.19
N ASN A 25 5.11 0.20 -9.50
CA ASN A 25 3.86 0.94 -9.56
C ASN A 25 2.96 0.42 -10.70
N ARG A 26 3.53 0.11 -11.87
CA ARG A 26 2.82 -0.59 -12.95
C ARG A 26 2.29 -1.96 -12.51
N LEU A 27 3.06 -2.71 -11.74
CA LEU A 27 2.60 -4.00 -11.21
C LEU A 27 1.45 -3.84 -10.22
N VAL A 28 1.58 -2.93 -9.25
CA VAL A 28 0.66 -2.79 -8.11
C VAL A 28 -0.60 -1.98 -8.46
N ASN A 29 -0.50 -1.04 -9.40
CA ASN A 29 -1.66 -0.40 -10.01
C ASN A 29 -2.18 -1.17 -11.22
N GLU A 30 -1.51 -2.28 -11.55
CA GLU A 30 -1.94 -3.23 -12.58
C GLU A 30 -2.05 -2.54 -13.97
N GLU A 31 -1.17 -1.57 -14.19
CA GLU A 31 -0.98 -0.76 -15.39
C GLU A 31 0.20 -1.34 -16.19
N GLY A 32 -0.06 -2.39 -16.95
CA GLY A 32 0.88 -2.87 -17.98
C GLY A 32 1.29 -4.33 -17.86
N SER A 33 2.07 -4.76 -18.84
CA SER A 33 2.54 -6.13 -19.08
C SER A 33 3.86 -6.46 -18.37
N GLN A 34 4.25 -5.69 -17.35
CA GLN A 34 5.50 -5.93 -16.63
C GLN A 34 5.44 -7.28 -15.91
N VAL A 35 6.47 -8.11 -16.15
CA VAL A 35 6.55 -9.48 -15.63
C VAL A 35 7.66 -9.57 -14.59
N PHE A 36 7.41 -10.28 -13.50
CA PHE A 36 8.42 -10.67 -12.51
C PHE A 36 8.50 -12.20 -12.41
N PRO A 37 9.10 -12.89 -13.40
CA PRO A 37 9.11 -14.35 -13.46
C PRO A 37 9.69 -15.00 -12.19
N GLN A 38 10.70 -14.39 -11.58
CA GLN A 38 11.33 -14.86 -10.34
C GLN A 38 10.40 -14.83 -9.10
N LEU A 39 9.30 -14.08 -9.19
CA LEU A 39 8.24 -14.00 -8.17
C LEU A 39 6.99 -14.79 -8.58
N GLY A 40 7.04 -15.53 -9.68
CA GLY A 40 5.92 -16.30 -10.22
C GLY A 40 5.27 -17.25 -9.21
N GLY A 41 3.94 -17.23 -9.17
CA GLY A 41 3.11 -18.06 -8.29
C GLY A 41 3.09 -17.62 -6.83
N LYS A 42 3.75 -16.50 -6.48
CA LYS A 42 3.83 -15.99 -5.10
C LYS A 42 2.82 -14.86 -4.88
N VAL A 43 2.52 -14.63 -3.60
CA VAL A 43 1.93 -13.37 -3.14
C VAL A 43 3.07 -12.48 -2.67
N ILE A 44 3.21 -11.32 -3.30
CA ILE A 44 4.19 -10.31 -2.92
C ILE A 44 3.54 -9.27 -2.01
N LEU A 45 4.34 -8.70 -1.12
CA LEU A 45 3.92 -7.63 -0.22
C LEU A 45 4.61 -6.34 -0.67
N ALA A 46 3.84 -5.29 -0.89
CA ALA A 46 4.34 -3.99 -1.32
C ALA A 46 3.91 -2.89 -0.36
N ALA A 47 4.75 -1.86 -0.22
CA ALA A 47 4.43 -0.61 0.45
C ALA A 47 4.47 0.53 -0.57
N LEU A 48 3.35 1.25 -0.73
CA LEU A 48 3.22 2.42 -1.59
C LEU A 48 3.19 3.64 -0.72
N VAL A 49 4.23 4.46 -0.81
CA VAL A 49 4.43 5.66 -0.02
C VAL A 49 4.09 6.86 -0.89
N HIS A 50 2.99 7.51 -0.58
CA HIS A 50 2.56 8.73 -1.25
C HIS A 50 3.26 9.91 -0.58
N MET A 51 4.17 10.54 -1.32
CA MET A 51 4.99 11.66 -0.89
C MET A 51 4.42 12.96 -1.44
N ARG A 52 4.28 13.97 -0.55
CA ARG A 52 4.05 15.35 -0.97
C ARG A 52 5.40 16.02 -1.22
N CYS A 53 5.57 16.54 -2.43
CA CYS A 53 6.77 17.25 -2.84
C CYS A 53 6.47 18.74 -3.09
N GLU A 54 7.39 19.59 -2.65
CA GLU A 54 7.36 21.03 -2.83
C GLU A 54 8.68 21.48 -3.46
N HIS A 55 8.62 22.16 -4.61
CA HIS A 55 9.80 22.50 -5.41
C HIS A 55 10.72 21.28 -5.65
N GLU A 56 10.13 20.14 -6.04
CA GLU A 56 10.82 18.87 -6.29
C GLU A 56 11.50 18.23 -5.07
N LYS A 57 11.29 18.77 -3.87
CA LYS A 57 11.81 18.22 -2.63
C LYS A 57 10.72 17.50 -1.84
N PRO A 58 10.97 16.28 -1.35
CA PRO A 58 10.02 15.57 -0.49
C PRO A 58 9.85 16.33 0.82
N LYS A 59 8.59 16.61 1.18
CA LYS A 59 8.21 17.43 2.34
C LYS A 59 7.44 16.64 3.40
N GLN A 60 6.67 15.64 3.00
CA GLN A 60 5.81 14.91 3.92
C GLN A 60 5.36 13.57 3.33
N VAL A 61 5.25 12.54 4.17
CA VAL A 61 4.51 11.32 3.85
C VAL A 61 3.02 11.60 4.04
N LYS A 62 2.25 11.55 2.95
CA LYS A 62 0.81 11.85 2.94
C LYS A 62 -0.03 10.64 3.31
N ARG A 63 0.34 9.49 2.76
CA ARG A 63 -0.40 8.22 2.89
C ARG A 63 0.55 7.08 2.61
N ILE A 64 0.28 5.93 3.23
CA ILE A 64 0.97 4.69 2.92
C ILE A 64 -0.05 3.60 2.72
N GLU A 65 0.15 2.78 1.70
CA GLU A 65 -0.65 1.61 1.44
C GLU A 65 0.22 0.36 1.49
N PHE A 66 -0.16 -0.59 2.33
CA PHE A 66 0.50 -1.89 2.40
C PHE A 66 -0.37 -2.90 1.67
N ARG A 67 0.02 -3.26 0.44
CA ARG A 67 -0.79 -4.09 -0.46
C ARG A 67 -0.20 -5.49 -0.61
N ARG A 68 -1.08 -6.48 -0.74
CA ARG A 68 -0.76 -7.82 -1.26
C ARG A 68 -1.05 -7.84 -2.75
N CYS A 69 -0.12 -8.39 -3.53
CA CYS A 69 -0.34 -8.64 -4.95
C CYS A 69 -0.04 -10.12 -5.23
N ARG A 70 -1.01 -10.84 -5.79
CA ARG A 70 -0.78 -12.22 -6.24
C ARG A 70 -0.28 -12.22 -7.67
N LEU A 71 0.74 -13.03 -7.94
CA LEU A 71 1.27 -13.22 -9.28
C LEU A 71 0.91 -14.61 -9.83
N THR A 72 0.67 -14.69 -11.13
CA THR A 72 0.56 -15.95 -11.88
C THR A 72 1.90 -16.69 -11.86
N LYS A 73 1.90 -17.97 -12.25
CA LYS A 73 3.15 -18.77 -12.32
C LYS A 73 4.23 -18.14 -13.20
N ASP A 74 3.82 -17.39 -14.22
CA ASP A 74 4.73 -16.72 -15.15
C ASP A 74 5.17 -15.33 -14.64
N GLY A 75 4.67 -14.88 -13.49
CA GLY A 75 5.09 -13.62 -12.85
C GLY A 75 4.25 -12.40 -13.24
N PHE A 76 3.10 -12.57 -13.88
CA PHE A 76 2.15 -11.48 -14.16
C PHE A 76 1.21 -11.25 -12.97
N PRO A 77 0.60 -10.05 -12.81
CA PRO A 77 -0.53 -9.89 -11.90
C PRO A 77 -1.63 -10.92 -12.17
N ASP A 78 -2.09 -11.60 -11.11
CA ASP A 78 -3.18 -12.56 -11.22
C ASP A 78 -4.49 -11.83 -11.54
N PRO A 79 -5.09 -12.05 -12.73
CA PRO A 79 -6.30 -11.35 -13.14
C PRO A 79 -7.51 -11.68 -12.25
N ALA A 80 -7.58 -12.90 -11.70
CA ALA A 80 -8.68 -13.28 -10.80
C ALA A 80 -8.54 -12.57 -9.45
N PHE A 81 -7.32 -12.44 -8.94
CA PHE A 81 -7.04 -11.68 -7.72
C PHE A 81 -7.35 -10.19 -7.90
N LYS A 82 -6.96 -9.62 -9.05
CA LYS A 82 -7.29 -8.25 -9.46
C LYS A 82 -8.80 -8.01 -9.53
N GLU A 83 -9.53 -8.88 -10.22
CA GLU A 83 -10.97 -8.74 -10.39
C GLU A 83 -11.69 -8.85 -9.04
N ARG A 84 -11.26 -9.79 -8.19
CA ARG A 84 -11.80 -9.93 -6.83
C ARG A 84 -11.61 -8.67 -5.99
N ARG A 85 -10.44 -8.03 -6.10
CA ARG A 85 -10.16 -6.75 -5.43
C ARG A 85 -11.12 -5.65 -5.90
N LYS A 86 -11.30 -5.51 -7.21
CA LYS A 86 -12.24 -4.53 -7.80
C LYS A 86 -13.67 -4.76 -7.33
N GLN A 87 -14.13 -6.01 -7.31
CA GLN A 87 -15.45 -6.38 -6.82
C GLN A 87 -15.66 -5.93 -5.37
N ILE A 88 -14.72 -6.24 -4.47
CA ILE A 88 -14.84 -5.86 -3.06
C ILE A 88 -14.80 -4.33 -2.88
N ILE A 89 -13.95 -3.62 -3.63
CA ILE A 89 -13.94 -2.14 -3.62
C ILE A 89 -15.30 -1.59 -4.07
N ALA A 90 -15.87 -2.13 -5.15
CA ALA A 90 -17.20 -1.73 -5.62
C ALA A 90 -18.29 -2.05 -4.60
N GLU A 91 -18.24 -3.22 -3.95
CA GLU A 91 -19.17 -3.63 -2.88
C GLU A 91 -19.10 -2.73 -1.64
N ILE A 92 -17.93 -2.17 -1.33
CA ILE A 92 -17.74 -1.19 -0.26
C ILE A 92 -18.29 0.17 -0.70
N ALA A 93 -17.94 0.62 -1.91
CA ALA A 93 -18.39 1.90 -2.45
C ALA A 93 -19.91 1.97 -2.69
N SER A 94 -20.56 0.82 -2.96
CA SER A 94 -22.00 0.74 -3.16
C SER A 94 -22.81 0.83 -1.86
N ILE A 95 -22.14 0.80 -0.69
CA ILE A 95 -22.82 0.96 0.59
C ILE A 95 -23.20 2.43 0.69
N GLN A 96 -24.47 2.72 0.42
CA GLN A 96 -25.00 4.02 0.75
C GLN A 96 -24.99 4.17 2.27
N PRO A 97 -24.49 5.29 2.82
CA PRO A 97 -24.63 5.55 4.24
C PRO A 97 -26.13 5.63 4.51
N GLN A 98 -26.70 4.55 5.05
CA GLN A 98 -28.03 4.62 5.61
C GLN A 98 -27.95 5.66 6.72
N LYS A 99 -28.65 6.77 6.54
CA LYS A 99 -28.93 7.70 7.63
C LYS A 99 -29.85 6.98 8.60
N LEU A 100 -29.31 6.02 9.34
CA LEU A 100 -29.86 5.57 10.60
C LEU A 100 -29.92 6.86 11.42
N GLY A 101 -31.12 7.31 11.80
CA GLY A 101 -31.35 8.57 12.52
C GLY A 101 -30.71 8.63 13.91
N TYR A 102 -29.73 7.77 14.17
CA TYR A 102 -29.06 7.56 15.43
C TYR A 102 -27.54 7.65 15.20
N PRO A 103 -26.85 8.60 15.85
CA PRO A 103 -25.42 8.86 15.64
C PRO A 103 -24.50 7.69 16.04
N ASN A 104 -25.02 6.66 16.72
CA ASN A 104 -24.24 5.57 17.30
C ASN A 104 -24.48 4.20 16.63
N VAL A 105 -25.29 4.13 15.58
CA VAL A 105 -25.54 2.86 14.87
C VAL A 105 -24.60 2.77 13.67
N VAL A 106 -23.64 1.86 13.75
CA VAL A 106 -22.69 1.58 12.68
C VAL A 106 -23.26 0.47 11.80
N ASP A 107 -23.19 0.64 10.48
CA ASP A 107 -23.50 -0.44 9.54
C ASP A 107 -22.40 -1.53 9.65
N ALA A 108 -22.74 -2.63 10.32
CA ALA A 108 -21.84 -3.75 10.49
C ALA A 108 -21.41 -4.39 9.15
N SER A 109 -22.27 -4.32 8.12
CA SER A 109 -21.98 -4.85 6.78
C SER A 109 -20.77 -4.15 6.17
N GLN A 110 -20.69 -2.82 6.33
CA GLN A 110 -19.54 -2.03 5.89
C GLN A 110 -18.26 -2.48 6.60
N ARG A 111 -18.30 -2.59 7.94
CA ARG A 111 -17.14 -3.03 8.72
C ARG A 111 -16.65 -4.42 8.35
N PHE A 112 -17.56 -5.36 8.08
CA PHE A 112 -17.18 -6.70 7.64
C PHE A 112 -16.52 -6.69 6.25
N LYS A 113 -17.05 -5.90 5.31
CA LYS A 113 -16.47 -5.78 3.96
C LYS A 113 -15.11 -5.09 3.98
N GLU A 114 -14.96 -4.00 4.75
CA GLU A 114 -13.67 -3.33 4.96
C GLU A 114 -12.65 -4.29 5.58
N ARG A 115 -13.04 -5.04 6.62
CA ARG A 115 -12.16 -6.02 7.25
C ARG A 115 -11.78 -7.16 6.30
N ARG A 116 -12.71 -7.63 5.47
CA ARG A 116 -12.43 -8.61 4.42
C ARG A 116 -11.41 -8.07 3.42
N PHE A 117 -11.61 -6.85 2.95
CA PHE A 117 -10.67 -6.18 2.05
C PHE A 117 -9.27 -6.10 2.67
N GLN A 118 -9.18 -5.62 3.92
CA GLN A 118 -7.90 -5.52 4.63
C GLN A 118 -7.25 -6.90 4.75
N ASN A 119 -7.96 -7.92 5.21
CA ASN A 119 -7.40 -9.27 5.37
C ASN A 119 -6.91 -9.90 4.05
N GLU A 120 -7.58 -9.62 2.93
CA GLU A 120 -7.30 -10.27 1.64
C GLU A 120 -6.24 -9.50 0.83
N PHE A 121 -6.33 -8.16 0.80
CA PHE A 121 -5.55 -7.31 -0.10
C PHE A 121 -4.55 -6.39 0.59
N SER A 122 -4.59 -6.27 1.92
CA SER A 122 -3.70 -5.36 2.66
C SER A 122 -2.98 -6.05 3.81
N TRP A 123 -1.80 -5.59 4.18
CA TRP A 123 -1.05 -6.19 5.28
C TRP A 123 -0.62 -5.15 6.30
N THR A 124 -0.44 -5.55 7.55
CA THR A 124 0.03 -4.65 8.60
C THR A 124 1.52 -4.90 8.79
N PRO A 125 2.38 -3.88 8.63
CA PRO A 125 3.80 -4.03 8.87
C PRO A 125 4.09 -4.19 10.37
N SER A 126 5.14 -4.93 10.70
CA SER A 126 5.70 -4.91 12.05
C SER A 126 6.41 -3.59 12.33
N VAL A 127 6.69 -3.29 13.60
CA VAL A 127 7.47 -2.10 13.99
C VAL A 127 8.86 -2.11 13.34
N SER A 128 9.51 -3.28 13.24
CA SER A 128 10.83 -3.40 12.60
C SER A 128 10.75 -3.12 11.10
N MET A 129 9.68 -3.55 10.41
CA MET A 129 9.44 -3.21 9.00
C MET A 129 9.21 -1.71 8.82
N VAL A 130 8.46 -1.06 9.71
CA VAL A 130 8.27 0.39 9.69
C VAL A 130 9.58 1.15 9.86
N GLN A 131 10.46 0.69 10.76
CA GLN A 131 11.79 1.26 10.94
C GLN A 131 12.66 1.11 9.68
N GLN A 132 12.65 -0.07 9.07
CA GLN A 132 13.36 -0.30 7.80
C GLN A 132 12.85 0.63 6.70
N LEU A 133 11.53 0.72 6.50
CA LEU A 133 10.92 1.58 5.49
C LEU A 133 11.25 3.06 5.75
N SER A 134 11.22 3.50 7.01
CA SER A 134 11.62 4.85 7.40
C SER A 134 13.08 5.16 7.02
N ALA A 135 14.00 4.24 7.27
CA ALA A 135 15.40 4.40 6.92
C ALA A 135 15.60 4.52 5.40
N MET A 136 14.89 3.69 4.61
CA MET A 136 14.94 3.75 3.15
C MET A 136 14.38 5.07 2.60
N ILE A 137 13.26 5.56 3.14
CA ILE A 137 12.71 6.87 2.76
C ILE A 137 13.71 7.97 3.13
N HIS A 138 14.31 7.92 4.33
CA HIS A 138 15.31 8.89 4.75
C HIS A 138 16.49 8.95 3.77
N GLU A 139 17.05 7.79 3.40
CA GLU A 139 18.12 7.67 2.42
C GLU A 139 17.71 8.21 1.03
N LYS A 140 16.54 7.80 0.54
CA LYS A 140 16.00 8.25 -0.76
C LYS A 140 15.73 9.75 -0.80
N THR A 141 15.36 10.35 0.33
CA THR A 141 15.21 11.82 0.48
C THR A 141 16.56 12.54 0.66
N LYS A 142 17.68 11.82 0.70
CA LYS A 142 19.01 12.34 1.06
C LYS A 142 19.01 13.10 2.39
N GLY A 143 18.21 12.63 3.34
CA GLY A 143 18.05 13.24 4.65
C GLY A 143 17.19 14.50 4.69
N ALA A 144 16.52 14.90 3.61
CA ALA A 144 15.60 16.04 3.60
C ALA A 144 14.44 15.87 4.60
N LEU A 145 14.07 14.62 4.90
CA LEU A 145 13.14 14.28 5.97
C LEU A 145 13.86 13.47 7.03
N GLY A 146 13.69 13.83 8.31
CA GLY A 146 14.32 13.09 9.40
C GLY A 146 13.73 11.69 9.56
N SER A 147 14.57 10.66 9.74
CA SER A 147 14.09 9.28 9.90
C SER A 147 13.05 9.13 11.03
N ARG A 148 13.28 9.76 12.20
CA ARG A 148 12.30 9.75 13.31
C ARG A 148 10.96 10.37 12.93
N GLU A 149 10.98 11.48 12.19
CA GLU A 149 9.77 12.15 11.72
C GLU A 149 9.00 11.26 10.74
N ILE A 150 9.71 10.65 9.78
CA ILE A 150 9.12 9.69 8.84
C ILE A 150 8.50 8.52 9.61
N MET A 151 9.22 7.92 10.56
CA MET A 151 8.72 6.79 11.35
C MET A 151 7.43 7.16 12.10
N TYR A 152 7.39 8.34 12.72
CA TYR A 152 6.19 8.83 13.39
C TYR A 152 5.02 9.01 12.41
N GLN A 153 5.28 9.59 11.24
CA GLN A 153 4.28 9.73 10.18
C GLN A 153 3.77 8.35 9.71
N ILE A 154 4.65 7.37 9.49
CA ILE A 154 4.26 6.00 9.11
C ILE A 154 3.35 5.40 10.20
N LEU A 155 3.78 5.44 11.46
CA LEU A 155 3.04 4.85 12.57
C LEU A 155 1.64 5.48 12.73
N GLN A 156 1.53 6.80 12.66
CA GLN A 156 0.23 7.50 12.71
C GLN A 156 -0.68 7.09 11.55
N LEU A 157 -0.13 6.98 10.34
CA LEU A 157 -0.89 6.58 9.15
C LEU A 157 -1.30 5.11 9.19
N THR A 158 -0.53 4.25 9.85
CA THR A 158 -0.89 2.83 10.03
C THR A 158 -1.84 2.59 11.20
N ALA A 159 -1.84 3.44 12.22
CA ALA A 159 -2.73 3.31 13.39
C ALA A 159 -4.15 3.82 13.12
N THR A 160 -4.33 4.61 12.07
CA THR A 160 -5.62 5.20 11.67
C THR A 160 -6.30 4.49 10.49
N ALA A 161 -5.67 3.43 9.95
CA ALA A 161 -6.15 2.61 8.83
C ALA A 161 -6.79 1.29 9.30
#